data_AF-A0A965CZF5-F1
#
_entry.id   AF-A0A965CZF5-F1
#
_cell.length_a   1.000
_cell.length_b   1.000
_cell.length_c   1.000
_cell.angle_alpha   90.00
_cell.angle_beta   90.00
_cell.angle_gamma   90.00
#
_symmetry.space_group_name_H-M   'P 1'
#
loop_
_entity.id
_entity.type
_entity.pdbx_description
1 polymer ?
#
loop_
_entity_poly.entity_id
_entity_poly.type
_entity_poly.pdbx_seq_one_letter_code
_entity_poly.pdbx_strand_id
1 'polypeptide(L)'
;SGEDNPSWRILGLLTLTIGLPYFILSTTSPLLQSWFARSFHHAIPYRLFALSNLASLLALLAYPFLVEPWITTRIQSIAWSVFYGLFVCLCGYAAIASMRSTGHEEKVAADAAPKDDAPGAGIQFVWMTLAATATFLLLAVTTHITQNVASLPFLWIIPLSLYLATFILCFDHPRWYRREVFLLLVAVLLPLMAWYSDSLDLKLVIPMYLLGLFACCMFCHGELAHIKPAPRHLTRYYLMISVGGAVGGLLVGFGAPYLLNGYFELVIGLTGCALLLLYRTYRLAWWALIGASAVVGATAWGGGKSIDHQMANSRLMMRNFYSVIKVRDNQEPTPFRSLVHGGIMHGGQLMDPQYRLRPSSYFGTSSGYGRMFASLPDAPRKVGIIGLGAGSVIAYGRKGDTFRFYEINPQVVDVARRE
;
A
#
# COMPACT_ATOMS: atom_id res chain seq x y z
N SER A 1 -13.45 -7.17 25.65
CA SER A 1 -12.35 -8.14 25.46
C SER A 1 -11.55 -7.69 24.25
N GLY A 2 -10.22 -7.86 24.25
CA GLY A 2 -9.35 -7.50 23.11
C GLY A 2 -9.32 -8.55 22.00
N GLU A 3 -10.36 -9.40 21.92
CA GLU A 3 -10.47 -10.50 20.96
C GLU A 3 -11.00 -10.03 19.59
N ASP A 4 -11.46 -8.78 19.50
CA ASP A 4 -12.07 -8.24 18.30
C ASP A 4 -11.03 -7.84 17.26
N ASN A 5 -11.28 -8.28 16.03
CA ASN A 5 -10.58 -7.76 14.87
C ASN A 5 -10.97 -6.28 14.66
N PRO A 6 -10.04 -5.31 14.80
CA PRO A 6 -10.38 -3.89 14.79
C PRO A 6 -10.69 -3.36 13.38
N SER A 7 -10.43 -4.13 12.33
CA SER A 7 -10.50 -3.67 10.94
C SER A 7 -11.88 -3.11 10.57
N TRP A 8 -12.96 -3.84 10.89
CA TRP A 8 -14.33 -3.40 10.60
C TRP A 8 -14.72 -2.14 11.37
N ARG A 9 -14.28 -2.05 12.63
CA ARG A 9 -14.55 -0.88 13.47
C ARG A 9 -13.80 0.35 12.96
N ILE A 10 -12.54 0.19 12.56
CA ILE A 10 -11.75 1.26 11.95
C ILE A 10 -12.37 1.68 10.62
N LEU A 11 -12.77 0.74 9.76
CA LEU A 11 -13.42 1.04 8.49
C LEU A 11 -14.73 1.82 8.69
N GLY A 12 -15.57 1.39 9.63
CA GLY A 12 -16.80 2.09 10.00
C GLY A 12 -16.53 3.51 10.52
N LEU A 13 -15.54 3.65 11.40
CA LEU A 13 -15.14 4.95 11.95
C LEU A 13 -14.63 5.89 10.86
N LEU A 14 -13.73 5.42 9.98
CA LEU A 14 -13.20 6.21 8.86
C LEU A 14 -14.31 6.61 7.88
N THR A 15 -15.24 5.70 7.59
CA THR A 15 -16.37 5.97 6.69
C THR A 15 -17.25 7.10 7.23
N LEU A 16 -17.57 7.05 8.53
CA LEU A 16 -18.45 8.04 9.17
C LEU A 16 -17.77 9.39 9.41
N THR A 17 -16.47 9.39 9.73
CA THR A 17 -15.75 10.62 10.12
C THR A 17 -15.14 11.36 8.93
N ILE A 18 -14.50 10.63 8.01
CA ILE A 18 -13.71 11.21 6.91
C ILE A 18 -14.33 10.85 5.54
N GLY A 19 -15.02 9.71 5.45
CA GLY A 19 -15.55 9.17 4.20
C GLY A 19 -16.52 10.12 3.50
N LEU A 20 -17.53 10.64 4.19
CA LEU A 20 -18.51 11.55 3.59
C LEU A 20 -17.88 12.88 3.10
N PRO A 21 -17.09 13.63 3.91
CA PRO A 21 -16.40 14.81 3.42
C PRO A 21 -15.49 14.54 2.22
N TYR A 22 -14.72 13.44 2.27
CA TYR A 22 -13.81 13.07 1.18
C TYR A 22 -14.55 12.67 -0.09
N PHE A 23 -15.64 11.92 0.04
CA PHE A 23 -16.51 11.56 -1.08
C PHE A 23 -17.04 12.82 -1.79
N ILE A 24 -17.62 13.76 -1.04
CA ILE A 24 -18.10 15.03 -1.59
C ILE A 24 -16.96 15.76 -2.31
N LEU A 25 -15.80 15.93 -1.66
CA LEU A 25 -14.67 16.66 -2.22
C LEU A 25 -14.13 15.99 -3.51
N SER A 26 -14.03 14.66 -3.53
CA SER A 26 -13.52 13.90 -4.69
C SER A 26 -14.44 14.01 -5.92
N THR A 27 -15.76 14.17 -5.73
CA THR A 27 -16.71 14.33 -6.83
C THR A 27 -16.63 15.71 -7.52
N THR A 28 -16.00 16.70 -6.89
CA THR A 28 -15.90 18.06 -7.45
C THR A 28 -14.99 18.13 -8.67
N SER A 29 -13.89 17.35 -8.71
CA SER A 29 -12.93 17.39 -9.81
C SER A 29 -13.55 16.96 -11.15
N PRO A 30 -14.23 15.79 -11.27
CA PRO A 30 -14.92 15.42 -12.50
C PRO A 30 -16.04 16.39 -12.89
N LEU A 31 -16.77 16.93 -11.90
CA LEU A 31 -17.88 17.87 -12.12
C LEU A 31 -17.38 19.19 -12.72
N LEU A 32 -16.35 19.79 -12.13
CA LEU A 32 -15.73 21.01 -12.63
C LEU A 32 -15.11 20.81 -14.02
N GLN A 33 -14.51 19.66 -14.27
CA GLN A 33 -13.98 19.31 -15.60
C GLN A 33 -15.09 19.19 -16.65
N SER A 34 -16.25 18.64 -16.28
CA SER A 34 -17.43 18.55 -17.16
C SER A 34 -17.97 19.95 -17.51
N TRP A 35 -18.14 20.84 -16.52
CA TRP A 35 -18.59 22.21 -16.75
C TRP A 35 -17.59 23.02 -17.59
N PHE A 36 -16.29 22.82 -17.35
CA PHE A 36 -15.22 23.46 -18.10
C PHE A 36 -15.19 22.99 -19.56
N ALA A 37 -15.28 21.68 -19.82
CA ALA A 37 -15.31 21.12 -21.17
C ALA A 37 -16.53 21.57 -21.98
N ARG A 38 -17.66 21.81 -21.31
CA ARG A 38 -18.88 22.37 -21.93
C ARG A 38 -18.72 23.85 -22.28
N SER A 39 -18.00 24.62 -21.49
CA SER A 39 -17.84 26.07 -21.68
C SER A 39 -16.67 26.44 -22.59
N PHE A 40 -15.66 25.58 -22.71
CA PHE A 40 -14.44 25.82 -23.48
C PHE A 40 -14.12 24.63 -24.39
N HIS A 41 -14.74 24.58 -25.57
CA HIS A 41 -14.65 23.47 -26.55
C HIS A 41 -13.22 23.13 -27.03
N HIS A 42 -12.23 24.02 -26.82
CA HIS A 42 -10.85 23.87 -27.32
C HIS A 42 -9.81 23.56 -26.23
N ALA A 43 -10.18 23.54 -24.95
CA ALA A 43 -9.23 23.34 -23.86
C ALA A 43 -9.17 21.87 -23.44
N ILE A 44 -7.95 21.31 -23.35
CA ILE A 44 -7.68 19.90 -23.03
C ILE A 44 -8.02 19.64 -21.54
N PRO A 45 -9.14 18.98 -21.19
CA PRO A 45 -9.58 18.84 -19.79
C PRO A 45 -8.60 18.04 -18.93
N TYR A 46 -7.79 17.19 -19.56
CA TYR A 46 -6.82 16.32 -18.92
C TYR A 46 -5.69 17.07 -18.17
N ARG A 47 -5.33 18.28 -18.62
CA ARG A 47 -4.31 19.08 -17.92
C ARG A 47 -4.79 19.57 -16.55
N LEU A 48 -6.09 19.84 -16.39
CA LEU A 48 -6.66 20.19 -15.09
C LEU A 48 -6.58 19.00 -14.13
N PHE A 49 -6.74 17.78 -14.63
CA PHE A 49 -6.57 16.57 -13.83
C PHE A 49 -5.12 16.40 -13.36
N ALA A 50 -4.14 16.57 -14.27
CA ALA A 50 -2.72 16.51 -13.92
C ALA A 50 -2.32 17.62 -12.93
N LEU A 51 -2.82 18.85 -13.13
CA LEU A 51 -2.58 19.99 -12.23
C LEU A 51 -3.11 19.75 -10.82
N SER A 52 -4.31 19.17 -10.69
CA SER A 52 -4.88 18.80 -9.38
C SER A 52 -4.00 17.78 -8.65
N ASN A 53 -3.51 16.76 -9.35
CA ASN A 53 -2.59 15.78 -8.76
C ASN A 53 -1.23 16.39 -8.40
N LEU A 54 -0.72 17.34 -9.19
CA LEU A 54 0.48 18.10 -8.85
C LEU A 54 0.30 18.91 -7.57
N ALA A 55 -0.84 19.58 -7.41
CA ALA A 55 -1.17 20.29 -6.18
C ALA A 55 -1.25 19.33 -4.98
N SER A 56 -1.86 18.15 -5.13
CA SER A 56 -1.89 17.11 -4.10
C SER A 56 -0.49 16.60 -3.73
N LEU A 57 0.40 16.40 -4.71
CA LEU A 57 1.79 16.02 -4.46
C LEU A 57 2.56 17.11 -3.72
N LEU A 58 2.41 18.36 -4.13
CA LEU A 58 3.01 19.50 -3.44
C LEU A 58 2.51 19.62 -2.01
N ALA A 59 1.21 19.42 -1.77
CA ALA A 59 0.64 19.42 -0.43
C ALA A 59 1.17 18.27 0.43
N LEU A 60 1.28 17.06 -0.12
CA LEU A 60 1.84 15.89 0.55
C LEU A 60 3.28 16.14 1.02
N LEU A 61 4.11 16.78 0.19
CA LEU A 61 5.49 17.10 0.52
C LEU A 61 5.58 18.33 1.44
N ALA A 62 4.77 19.37 1.20
CA ALA A 62 4.82 20.58 2.00
C ALA A 62 4.36 20.36 3.44
N TYR A 63 3.41 19.45 3.70
CA TYR A 63 2.83 19.29 5.02
C TYR A 63 3.88 18.98 6.12
N PRO A 64 4.64 17.87 6.06
CA PRO A 64 5.59 17.53 7.13
C PRO A 64 6.82 18.44 7.20
N PHE A 65 7.22 19.08 6.09
CA PHE A 65 8.46 19.86 6.02
C PHE A 65 8.27 21.37 6.18
N LEU A 66 7.11 21.91 5.78
CA LEU A 66 6.83 23.35 5.75
C LEU A 66 5.63 23.76 6.62
N VAL A 67 4.62 22.90 6.79
CA VAL A 67 3.41 23.25 7.55
C VAL A 67 3.51 22.79 9.00
N GLU A 68 3.72 21.50 9.22
CA GLU A 68 3.74 20.89 10.55
C GLU A 68 4.79 21.49 11.51
N PRO A 69 6.04 21.80 11.09
CA PRO A 69 7.04 22.34 12.01
C PRO A 69 6.79 23.80 12.41
N TRP A 70 6.06 24.56 11.57
CA TRP A 70 6.00 26.02 11.67
C TRP A 70 4.61 26.56 12.01
N ILE A 71 3.55 25.79 11.78
CA ILE A 71 2.16 26.24 11.91
C ILE A 71 1.42 25.38 12.93
N THR A 72 0.90 26.01 13.98
CA THR A 72 0.13 25.30 15.03
C THR A 72 -1.17 24.71 14.48
N THR A 73 -1.62 23.58 15.05
CA THR A 73 -2.85 22.87 14.65
C THR A 73 -4.10 23.75 14.68
N ARG A 74 -4.17 24.71 15.60
CA ARG A 74 -5.27 25.68 15.67
C ARG A 74 -5.31 26.61 14.45
N ILE A 75 -4.16 27.15 14.04
CA ILE A 75 -4.05 28.02 12.86
C ILE A 75 -4.38 27.22 11.61
N GLN A 76 -3.86 25.99 11.50
CA GLN A 76 -4.19 25.09 10.40
C GLN A 76 -5.71 24.86 10.29
N SER A 77 -6.38 24.56 11.40
CA SER A 77 -7.83 24.33 11.42
C SER A 77 -8.62 25.54 10.92
N ILE A 78 -8.27 26.76 11.39
CA ILE A 78 -8.94 27.99 10.96
C ILE A 78 -8.66 28.26 9.48
N ALA A 79 -7.41 28.16 9.04
CA ALA A 79 -7.02 28.40 7.65
C ALA A 79 -7.75 27.43 6.69
N TRP A 80 -7.81 26.14 7.04
CA TRP A 80 -8.56 25.15 6.26
C TRP A 80 -10.05 25.47 6.22
N SER A 81 -10.68 25.89 7.33
CA SER A 81 -12.08 26.32 7.33
C SER A 81 -12.33 27.51 6.39
N VAL A 82 -11.44 28.50 6.37
CA VAL A 82 -11.52 29.64 5.46
C VAL A 82 -11.36 29.19 4.00
N PHE A 83 -10.36 28.35 3.70
CA PHE A 83 -10.16 27.83 2.35
C PHE A 83 -11.34 26.99 1.85
N TYR A 84 -11.94 26.15 2.71
CA TYR A 84 -13.15 25.41 2.36
C TYR A 84 -14.34 26.34 2.10
N GLY A 85 -14.52 27.38 2.92
CA GLY A 85 -15.54 28.41 2.68
C GLY A 85 -15.37 29.10 1.32
N LEU A 86 -14.16 29.55 1.01
CA LEU A 86 -13.83 30.13 -0.29
C LEU A 86 -14.07 29.15 -1.44
N PHE A 87 -13.66 27.89 -1.28
CA PHE A 87 -13.87 26.85 -2.27
C PHE A 87 -15.37 26.63 -2.56
N VAL A 88 -16.23 26.61 -1.54
CA VAL A 88 -17.68 26.51 -1.70
C VAL A 88 -18.22 27.70 -2.50
N CYS A 89 -17.78 28.93 -2.18
CA CYS A 89 -18.18 30.12 -2.93
C CYS A 89 -17.77 30.06 -4.41
N LEU A 90 -16.54 29.61 -4.70
CA LEU A 90 -16.04 29.45 -6.08
C LEU A 90 -16.80 28.38 -6.85
N CYS A 91 -17.10 27.23 -6.22
CA CYS A 91 -17.93 26.19 -6.82
C CYS A 91 -19.35 26.70 -7.12
N GLY A 92 -19.95 27.46 -6.20
CA GLY A 92 -21.26 28.09 -6.41
C GLY A 92 -21.25 29.08 -7.57
N TYR A 93 -20.21 29.91 -7.67
CA TYR A 93 -20.03 30.82 -8.80
C TYR A 93 -19.89 30.06 -10.13
N ALA A 94 -19.04 29.04 -10.19
CA ALA A 94 -18.84 28.22 -11.39
C ALA A 94 -20.13 27.53 -11.84
N ALA A 95 -20.93 27.02 -10.89
CA ALA A 95 -22.23 26.42 -11.18
C ALA A 95 -23.20 27.44 -11.79
N ILE A 96 -23.30 28.65 -11.21
CA ILE A 96 -24.16 29.72 -11.74
C ILE A 96 -23.69 30.17 -13.13
N ALA A 97 -22.37 30.33 -13.32
CA ALA A 97 -21.79 30.71 -14.61
C ALA A 97 -22.08 29.65 -15.69
N SER A 98 -21.94 28.36 -15.36
CA SER A 98 -22.24 27.25 -16.28
C SER A 98 -23.73 27.15 -16.62
N MET A 99 -24.64 27.49 -15.69
CA MET A 99 -26.09 27.50 -15.98
C MET A 99 -26.51 28.68 -16.87
N ARG A 100 -25.73 29.77 -16.89
CA ARG A 100 -25.99 30.95 -17.72
C ARG A 100 -25.49 30.79 -19.16
N SER A 101 -24.47 29.96 -19.40
CA SER A 101 -23.95 29.68 -20.75
C SER A 101 -24.79 28.66 -21.54
N THR A 102 -25.62 27.85 -20.88
CA THR A 102 -26.47 26.81 -21.51
C THR A 102 -27.63 27.32 -22.38
N GLY A 103 -27.80 28.63 -22.55
CA GLY A 103 -28.96 29.20 -23.25
C GLY A 103 -28.89 29.29 -24.78
N HIS A 104 -27.73 29.10 -25.42
CA HIS A 104 -27.59 29.40 -26.87
C HIS A 104 -26.93 28.32 -27.74
N GLU A 105 -26.16 27.38 -27.17
CA GLU A 105 -25.27 26.50 -27.95
C GLU A 105 -25.64 25.00 -27.94
N GLU A 106 -26.55 24.56 -27.07
CA GLU A 106 -26.93 23.14 -26.91
C GLU A 106 -27.64 22.55 -28.17
N LYS A 107 -28.23 23.41 -29.00
CA LYS A 107 -28.88 23.01 -30.27
C LYS A 107 -27.91 22.79 -31.44
N VAL A 108 -26.73 23.41 -31.43
CA VAL A 108 -25.81 23.35 -32.60
C VAL A 108 -24.81 22.19 -32.48
N ALA A 109 -24.43 21.81 -31.26
CA ALA A 109 -23.45 20.74 -31.02
C ALA A 109 -24.03 19.30 -31.07
N ALA A 110 -25.34 19.13 -30.88
CA ALA A 110 -25.99 17.81 -30.88
C ALA A 110 -26.07 17.17 -32.29
N ASP A 111 -26.16 17.99 -33.35
CA ASP A 111 -26.32 17.51 -34.74
C ASP A 111 -24.98 17.21 -35.44
N ALA A 112 -23.83 17.66 -34.90
CA ALA A 112 -22.52 17.53 -35.53
C ALA A 112 -21.55 16.56 -34.83
N ALA A 113 -21.94 15.96 -33.71
CA ALA A 113 -21.06 15.07 -32.96
C ALA A 113 -20.93 13.70 -33.66
N PRO A 114 -19.72 13.19 -33.94
CA PRO A 114 -19.54 11.85 -34.49
C PRO A 114 -20.19 10.81 -33.58
N LYS A 115 -20.78 9.75 -34.15
CA LYS A 115 -21.24 8.59 -33.38
C LYS A 115 -20.02 7.82 -32.88
N ASP A 116 -19.43 8.21 -31.75
CA ASP A 116 -18.54 7.29 -31.03
C ASP A 116 -19.41 6.32 -30.24
N ASP A 117 -19.15 5.03 -30.44
CA ASP A 117 -19.78 3.98 -29.67
C ASP A 117 -19.39 4.08 -28.20
N ALA A 118 -20.35 3.78 -27.32
CA ALA A 118 -20.08 3.74 -25.89
C ALA A 118 -18.99 2.70 -25.58
N PRO A 119 -18.06 2.99 -24.65
CA PRO A 119 -17.01 2.05 -24.29
C PRO A 119 -17.62 0.73 -23.80
N GLY A 120 -17.24 -0.39 -24.42
CA GLY A 120 -17.72 -1.72 -24.02
C GLY A 120 -17.28 -2.12 -22.61
N ALA A 121 -17.88 -3.18 -22.05
CA ALA A 121 -17.52 -3.68 -20.72
C ALA A 121 -16.06 -4.16 -20.64
N GLY A 122 -15.53 -4.74 -21.72
CA GLY A 122 -14.15 -5.23 -21.76
C GLY A 122 -13.10 -4.14 -21.56
N ILE A 123 -13.25 -2.98 -22.22
CA ILE A 123 -12.28 -1.88 -22.06
C ILE A 123 -12.38 -1.22 -20.67
N GLN A 124 -13.59 -1.16 -20.10
CA GLN A 124 -13.78 -0.69 -18.72
C GLN A 124 -13.13 -1.60 -17.69
N PHE A 125 -13.22 -2.92 -17.90
CA PHE A 125 -12.52 -3.88 -17.06
C PHE A 125 -11.00 -3.68 -17.16
N VAL A 126 -10.46 -3.43 -18.36
CA VAL A 126 -9.04 -3.10 -18.52
C VAL A 126 -8.66 -1.81 -17.79
N TRP A 127 -9.50 -0.77 -17.85
CA TRP A 127 -9.26 0.46 -17.07
C TRP A 127 -9.20 0.20 -15.57
N MET A 128 -10.17 -0.57 -15.07
CA MET A 128 -10.24 -0.95 -13.67
C MET A 128 -9.01 -1.76 -13.24
N THR A 129 -8.62 -2.77 -14.01
CA THR A 129 -7.50 -3.67 -13.66
C THR A 129 -6.16 -2.95 -13.71
N LEU A 130 -5.90 -2.06 -14.68
CA LEU A 130 -4.68 -1.25 -14.71
C LEU A 130 -4.58 -0.34 -13.48
N ALA A 131 -5.67 0.34 -13.11
CA ALA A 131 -5.72 1.20 -11.93
C ALA A 131 -5.59 0.40 -10.62
N ALA A 132 -6.21 -0.78 -10.57
CA ALA A 132 -6.12 -1.70 -9.44
C ALA A 132 -4.69 -2.20 -9.24
N THR A 133 -4.01 -2.64 -10.30
CA THR A 133 -2.62 -3.12 -10.21
C THR A 133 -1.66 -2.02 -9.76
N ALA A 134 -1.79 -0.79 -10.29
CA ALA A 134 -0.94 0.32 -9.85
C ALA A 134 -1.10 0.61 -8.34
N THR A 135 -2.34 0.62 -7.85
CA THR A 135 -2.64 0.89 -6.44
C THR A 135 -2.26 -0.29 -5.54
N PHE A 136 -2.51 -1.51 -6.00
CA PHE A 136 -2.10 -2.74 -5.32
C PHE A 136 -0.58 -2.76 -5.13
N LEU A 137 0.19 -2.50 -6.19
CA LEU A 137 1.66 -2.47 -6.13
C LEU A 137 2.16 -1.34 -5.22
N LEU A 138 1.53 -0.16 -5.24
CA LEU A 138 1.84 0.91 -4.29
C LEU A 138 1.77 0.41 -2.84
N LEU A 139 0.66 -0.22 -2.44
CA LEU A 139 0.48 -0.70 -1.07
C LEU A 139 1.41 -1.90 -0.75
N ALA A 140 1.56 -2.84 -1.68
CA ALA A 140 2.38 -4.03 -1.47
C ALA A 140 3.87 -3.69 -1.35
N VAL A 141 4.39 -2.81 -2.22
CA VAL A 141 5.78 -2.34 -2.17
C VAL A 141 6.02 -1.49 -0.92
N THR A 142 5.07 -0.61 -0.56
CA THR A 142 5.18 0.17 0.69
C THR A 142 5.25 -0.74 1.91
N THR A 143 4.40 -1.77 1.97
CA THR A 143 4.40 -2.78 3.03
C THR A 143 5.73 -3.52 3.07
N HIS A 144 6.25 -3.96 1.91
CA HIS A 144 7.53 -4.66 1.81
C HIS A 144 8.72 -3.82 2.31
N ILE A 145 8.81 -2.55 1.90
CA ILE A 145 9.88 -1.64 2.34
C ILE A 145 9.79 -1.38 3.85
N THR A 146 8.57 -1.18 4.36
CA THR A 146 8.35 -0.77 5.76
C THR A 146 8.48 -1.90 6.76
N GLN A 147 8.32 -3.16 6.34
CA GLN A 147 8.62 -4.34 7.15
C GLN A 147 10.09 -4.47 7.52
N ASN A 148 10.99 -4.09 6.61
CA ASN A 148 12.43 -4.37 6.76
C ASN A 148 13.24 -3.19 7.33
N VAL A 149 12.67 -1.99 7.44
CA VAL A 149 13.35 -0.79 7.95
C VAL A 149 12.74 -0.33 9.27
N ALA A 150 11.63 0.41 9.18
CA ALA A 150 10.80 0.85 10.30
C ALA A 150 9.51 1.42 9.70
N SER A 151 8.37 1.25 10.38
CA SER A 151 7.11 1.87 10.01
C SER A 151 7.09 3.34 10.46
N LEU A 152 7.72 4.21 9.68
CA LEU A 152 7.70 5.67 9.88
C LEU A 152 6.86 6.33 8.77
N PRO A 153 5.97 7.29 9.10
CA PRO A 153 5.13 7.98 8.11
C PRO A 153 5.93 8.57 6.93
N PHE A 154 7.14 9.06 7.19
CA PHE A 154 8.04 9.60 6.15
C PHE A 154 8.39 8.59 5.07
N LEU A 155 8.50 7.30 5.40
CA LEU A 155 8.87 6.27 4.45
C LEU A 155 7.74 6.01 3.44
N TRP A 156 6.48 6.29 3.81
CA TRP A 156 5.30 6.11 2.95
C TRP A 156 5.13 7.25 1.95
N ILE A 157 5.67 8.44 2.26
CA ILE A 157 5.61 9.61 1.38
C ILE A 157 6.32 9.32 0.05
N ILE A 158 7.44 8.60 0.08
CA ILE A 158 8.24 8.35 -1.13
C ILE A 158 7.49 7.48 -2.15
N PRO A 159 7.00 6.27 -1.82
CA PRO A 159 6.20 5.47 -2.75
C PRO A 159 4.95 6.20 -3.25
N LEU A 160 4.22 6.89 -2.36
CA LEU A 160 3.03 7.65 -2.73
C LEU A 160 3.37 8.80 -3.69
N SER A 161 4.49 9.49 -3.47
CA SER A 161 4.97 10.56 -4.35
C SER A 161 5.32 10.03 -5.74
N LEU A 162 5.98 8.88 -5.82
CA LEU A 162 6.26 8.23 -7.11
C LEU A 162 4.97 7.86 -7.82
N TYR A 163 4.01 7.25 -7.13
CA TYR A 163 2.70 6.92 -7.69
C TYR A 163 2.01 8.17 -8.25
N LEU A 164 1.91 9.26 -7.48
CA LEU A 164 1.30 10.51 -7.95
C LEU A 164 2.06 11.12 -9.13
N ALA A 165 3.40 11.12 -9.07
CA ALA A 165 4.23 11.62 -10.16
C ALA A 165 3.97 10.87 -11.46
N THR A 166 3.84 9.53 -11.43
CA THR A 166 3.50 8.77 -12.65
C THR A 166 2.14 9.16 -13.21
N PHE A 167 1.14 9.39 -12.35
CA PHE A 167 -0.19 9.83 -12.78
C PHE A 167 -0.12 11.22 -13.44
N ILE A 168 0.62 12.17 -12.85
CA ILE A 168 0.83 13.52 -13.40
C ILE A 168 1.51 13.43 -14.78
N LEU A 169 2.62 12.69 -14.88
CA LEU A 169 3.40 12.58 -16.10
C LEU A 169 2.59 11.94 -17.25
N CYS A 170 1.89 10.83 -16.98
CA CYS A 170 1.13 10.11 -18.00
C CYS A 170 -0.10 10.90 -18.50
N PHE A 171 -0.76 11.68 -17.64
CA PHE A 171 -1.97 12.43 -17.98
C PHE A 171 -1.72 13.88 -18.45
N ASP A 172 -0.53 14.45 -18.20
CA ASP A 172 -0.15 15.79 -18.69
C ASP A 172 0.12 15.80 -20.21
N HIS A 173 1.08 14.98 -20.67
CA HIS A 173 1.51 14.98 -22.06
C HIS A 173 1.97 13.59 -22.54
N PRO A 174 1.57 13.13 -23.75
CA PRO A 174 1.99 11.84 -24.32
C PRO A 174 3.50 11.60 -24.47
N ARG A 175 4.34 12.61 -24.26
CA ARG A 175 5.80 12.52 -24.49
C ARG A 175 6.53 11.85 -23.32
N TRP A 176 5.92 11.88 -22.14
CA TRP A 176 6.49 11.37 -20.90
C TRP A 176 6.41 9.85 -20.80
N TYR A 177 5.42 9.24 -21.43
CA TYR A 177 5.29 7.80 -21.51
C TYR A 177 5.69 7.30 -22.89
N ARG A 178 6.90 6.72 -22.97
CA ARG A 178 7.36 5.97 -24.15
C ARG A 178 7.10 4.50 -23.92
N ARG A 179 6.04 3.99 -24.56
CA ARG A 179 5.54 2.62 -24.36
C ARG A 179 6.65 1.56 -24.40
N GLU A 180 7.51 1.58 -25.41
CA GLU A 180 8.59 0.59 -25.59
C GLU A 180 9.58 0.57 -24.41
N VAL A 181 9.97 1.74 -23.92
CA VAL A 181 10.91 1.89 -22.81
C VAL A 181 10.33 1.29 -21.53
N PHE A 182 9.07 1.62 -21.22
CA PHE A 182 8.44 1.13 -19.99
C PHE A 182 8.05 -0.34 -20.06
N LEU A 183 7.68 -0.86 -21.23
CA LEU A 183 7.49 -2.30 -21.43
C LEU A 183 8.79 -3.07 -21.15
N LEU A 184 9.94 -2.58 -21.64
CA LEU A 184 11.24 -3.19 -21.38
C LEU A 184 11.65 -3.07 -19.91
N LEU A 185 11.49 -1.89 -19.31
CA LEU A 185 11.80 -1.67 -17.89
C LEU A 185 10.98 -2.60 -16.99
N VAL A 186 9.67 -2.72 -17.22
CA VAL A 186 8.81 -3.63 -16.45
C VAL A 186 9.16 -5.10 -16.70
N ALA A 187 9.46 -5.47 -17.95
CA ALA A 187 9.90 -6.83 -18.29
C ALA A 187 11.16 -7.26 -17.53
N VAL A 188 12.09 -6.33 -17.29
CA VAL A 188 13.33 -6.58 -16.54
C VAL A 188 13.11 -6.47 -15.03
N LEU A 189 12.42 -5.44 -14.55
CA LEU A 189 12.31 -5.14 -13.13
C LEU A 189 11.39 -6.11 -12.37
N LEU A 190 10.30 -6.60 -12.97
CA LEU A 190 9.39 -7.54 -12.30
C LEU A 190 10.09 -8.84 -11.82
N PRO A 191 10.82 -9.59 -12.67
CA PRO A 191 11.50 -10.80 -12.23
C PRO A 191 12.65 -10.49 -11.26
N LEU A 192 13.34 -9.36 -11.40
CA LEU A 192 14.37 -8.93 -10.45
C LEU A 192 13.79 -8.64 -9.07
N MET A 193 12.69 -7.88 -9.00
CA MET A 193 11.99 -7.63 -7.74
C MET A 193 11.50 -8.93 -7.11
N ALA A 194 10.97 -9.86 -7.90
CA ALA A 194 10.53 -11.16 -7.37
C ALA A 194 11.71 -12.03 -6.88
N TRP A 195 12.87 -11.96 -7.53
CA TRP A 195 14.05 -12.73 -7.13
C TRP A 195 14.70 -12.21 -5.84
N TYR A 196 14.73 -10.89 -5.65
CA TYR A 196 15.37 -10.24 -4.52
C TYR A 196 14.41 -9.91 -3.36
N SER A 197 13.19 -10.43 -3.35
CA SER A 197 12.19 -10.13 -2.31
C SER A 197 12.56 -10.61 -0.92
N ASP A 198 13.44 -11.61 -0.79
CA ASP A 198 13.95 -12.07 0.50
C ASP A 198 15.29 -11.45 0.89
N SER A 199 15.83 -10.55 0.07
CA SER A 199 17.12 -9.92 0.35
C SER A 199 17.01 -8.96 1.53
N LEU A 200 17.99 -9.02 2.44
CA LEU A 200 18.14 -8.07 3.55
C LEU A 200 19.10 -6.91 3.22
N ASP A 201 19.66 -6.87 2.01
CA ASP A 201 20.49 -5.76 1.57
C ASP A 201 19.62 -4.54 1.23
N LEU A 202 19.34 -3.73 2.25
CA LEU A 202 18.51 -2.53 2.15
C LEU A 202 19.04 -1.53 1.11
N LYS A 203 20.36 -1.48 0.87
CA LYS A 203 20.96 -0.56 -0.11
C LYS A 203 20.59 -0.95 -1.54
N LEU A 204 20.37 -2.24 -1.79
CA LEU A 204 19.92 -2.75 -3.08
C LEU A 204 18.39 -2.75 -3.18
N VAL A 205 17.71 -3.27 -2.14
CA VAL A 205 16.26 -3.49 -2.14
C VAL A 205 15.49 -2.18 -2.29
N ILE A 206 15.76 -1.17 -1.47
CA ILE A 206 15.00 0.09 -1.49
C ILE A 206 15.00 0.75 -2.88
N PRO A 207 16.15 1.07 -3.51
CA PRO A 207 16.13 1.73 -4.81
C PRO A 207 15.54 0.85 -5.91
N MET A 208 15.77 -0.46 -5.89
CA MET A 208 15.19 -1.38 -6.85
C MET A 208 13.66 -1.40 -6.77
N TYR A 209 13.09 -1.44 -5.56
CA TYR A 209 11.64 -1.44 -5.39
C TYR A 209 11.00 -0.08 -5.68
N LEU A 210 11.69 1.03 -5.40
CA LEU A 210 11.21 2.36 -5.78
C LEU A 210 11.24 2.57 -7.30
N LEU A 211 12.32 2.16 -7.97
CA LEU A 211 12.43 2.19 -9.43
C LEU A 211 11.41 1.26 -10.09
N GLY A 212 11.28 0.04 -9.55
CA GLY A 212 10.29 -0.95 -9.96
C GLY A 212 8.87 -0.46 -9.84
N LEU A 213 8.51 0.13 -8.69
CA LEU A 213 7.21 0.76 -8.47
C LEU A 213 6.96 1.88 -9.47
N PHE A 214 7.92 2.78 -9.67
CA PHE A 214 7.80 3.85 -10.66
C PHE A 214 7.59 3.30 -12.07
N ALA A 215 8.36 2.31 -12.51
CA ALA A 215 8.22 1.70 -13.83
C ALA A 215 6.87 1.00 -14.01
N CYS A 216 6.41 0.23 -13.01
CA CYS A 216 5.12 -0.46 -13.05
C CYS A 216 3.95 0.54 -13.06
N CYS A 217 4.01 1.59 -12.23
CA CYS A 217 3.00 2.64 -12.22
C CYS A 217 3.00 3.45 -13.53
N MET A 218 4.17 3.79 -14.09
CA MET A 218 4.27 4.42 -15.41
C MET A 218 3.68 3.54 -16.51
N PHE A 219 3.90 2.23 -16.47
CA PHE A 219 3.27 1.28 -17.37
C PHE A 219 1.74 1.27 -17.22
N CYS A 220 1.22 1.09 -16.00
CA CYS A 220 -0.22 1.05 -15.77
C CYS A 220 -0.92 2.37 -16.12
N HIS A 221 -0.40 3.50 -15.64
CA HIS A 221 -0.96 4.83 -15.91
C HIS A 221 -0.75 5.27 -17.37
N GLY A 222 0.38 4.91 -17.98
CA GLY A 222 0.67 5.19 -19.38
C GLY A 222 -0.26 4.43 -20.32
N GLU A 223 -0.44 3.13 -20.10
CA GLU A 223 -1.41 2.33 -20.86
C GLU A 223 -2.83 2.87 -20.67
N LEU A 224 -3.22 3.26 -19.45
CA LEU A 224 -4.49 3.94 -19.16
C LEU A 224 -4.66 5.22 -19.99
N ALA A 225 -3.64 6.08 -20.02
CA ALA A 225 -3.67 7.34 -20.75
C ALA A 225 -3.75 7.14 -22.28
N HIS A 226 -3.18 6.04 -22.80
CA HIS A 226 -3.29 5.67 -24.21
C HIS A 226 -4.68 5.20 -24.62
N ILE A 227 -5.41 4.51 -23.74
CA ILE A 227 -6.75 3.95 -24.01
C ILE A 227 -7.88 4.83 -23.47
N LYS A 228 -7.63 6.12 -23.28
CA LYS A 228 -8.65 7.09 -22.86
C LYS A 228 -9.76 7.23 -23.90
N PRO A 229 -11.03 7.32 -23.49
CA PRO A 229 -12.14 7.47 -24.43
C PRO A 229 -12.31 8.91 -24.90
N ALA A 230 -13.27 9.13 -25.82
CA ALA A 230 -13.71 10.46 -26.21
C ALA A 230 -14.24 11.28 -25.00
N PRO A 231 -14.15 12.63 -25.02
CA PRO A 231 -14.51 13.49 -23.89
C PRO A 231 -15.90 13.22 -23.28
N ARG A 232 -16.87 12.78 -24.10
CA ARG A 232 -18.23 12.44 -23.65
C ARG A 232 -18.30 11.31 -22.60
N HIS A 233 -17.28 10.46 -22.51
CA HIS A 233 -17.24 9.29 -21.61
C HIS A 233 -16.25 9.45 -20.45
N LEU A 234 -15.70 10.65 -20.23
CA LEU A 234 -14.68 10.90 -19.21
C LEU A 234 -15.13 10.55 -17.79
N THR A 235 -16.37 10.87 -17.44
CA THR A 235 -16.92 10.54 -16.11
C THR A 235 -16.87 9.04 -15.84
N ARG A 236 -17.26 8.21 -16.84
CA ARG A 236 -17.23 6.75 -16.71
C ARG A 236 -15.80 6.22 -16.61
N TYR A 237 -14.88 6.80 -17.37
CA TYR A 237 -13.47 6.45 -17.34
C TYR A 237 -12.84 6.72 -15.97
N TYR A 238 -12.99 7.92 -15.42
CA TYR A 238 -12.47 8.27 -14.09
C TYR A 238 -13.16 7.50 -12.97
N LEU A 239 -14.45 7.16 -13.12
CA LEU A 239 -15.14 6.26 -12.20
C LEU A 239 -14.50 4.88 -12.18
N MET A 240 -14.23 4.26 -13.35
CA MET A 240 -13.58 2.94 -13.41
C MET A 240 -12.15 2.97 -12.86
N ILE A 241 -11.41 4.05 -13.08
CA ILE A 241 -10.08 4.24 -12.44
C ILE A 241 -10.22 4.30 -10.92
N SER A 242 -11.20 5.06 -10.40
CA SER A 242 -11.42 5.21 -8.96
C SER A 242 -11.85 3.89 -8.31
N VAL A 243 -12.76 3.15 -8.97
CA VAL A 243 -13.18 1.80 -8.55
C VAL A 243 -11.99 0.85 -8.57
N GLY A 244 -11.19 0.85 -9.65
CA GLY A 244 -9.99 0.03 -9.75
C GLY A 244 -9.00 0.32 -8.62
N GLY A 245 -8.69 1.59 -8.38
CA GLY A 245 -7.81 2.00 -7.28
C GLY A 245 -8.34 1.56 -5.91
N ALA A 246 -9.64 1.75 -5.64
CA ALA A 246 -10.28 1.28 -4.41
C ALA A 246 -10.18 -0.24 -4.25
N VAL A 247 -10.45 -1.02 -5.31
CA VAL A 247 -10.33 -2.48 -5.30
C VAL A 247 -8.89 -2.90 -5.02
N GLY A 248 -7.90 -2.32 -5.71
CA GLY A 248 -6.48 -2.61 -5.48
C GLY A 248 -6.06 -2.32 -4.03
N GLY A 249 -6.50 -1.19 -3.47
CA GLY A 249 -6.25 -0.82 -2.09
C GLY A 249 -6.90 -1.76 -1.07
N LEU A 250 -8.18 -2.10 -1.27
CA LEU A 250 -8.94 -3.00 -0.40
C LEU A 250 -8.38 -4.44 -0.43
N LEU A 251 -7.93 -4.93 -1.59
CA LEU A 251 -7.32 -6.25 -1.69
C LEU A 251 -6.06 -6.37 -0.84
N VAL A 252 -5.21 -5.34 -0.79
CA VAL A 252 -3.98 -5.37 0.03
C VAL A 252 -4.26 -5.01 1.49
N GLY A 253 -4.97 -3.91 1.74
CA GLY A 253 -5.17 -3.38 3.09
C GLY A 253 -6.17 -4.17 3.92
N PHE A 254 -7.16 -4.81 3.28
CA PHE A 254 -8.18 -5.60 3.95
C PHE A 254 -8.10 -7.08 3.55
N GLY A 255 -8.15 -7.40 2.25
CA GLY A 255 -8.20 -8.80 1.78
C GLY A 255 -7.00 -9.66 2.20
N ALA A 256 -5.77 -9.17 1.99
CA ALA A 256 -4.55 -9.94 2.24
C ALA A 256 -4.41 -10.41 3.70
N PRO A 257 -4.65 -9.58 4.75
CA PRO A 257 -4.67 -10.04 6.14
C PRO A 257 -5.64 -11.18 6.49
N TYR A 258 -6.74 -11.36 5.75
CA TYR A 258 -7.72 -12.44 6.00
C TYR A 258 -7.52 -13.67 5.11
N LEU A 259 -6.99 -13.47 3.90
CA LEU A 259 -6.88 -14.52 2.90
C LEU A 259 -5.50 -15.18 2.87
N LEU A 260 -4.46 -14.48 3.33
CA LEU A 260 -3.06 -14.91 3.20
C LEU A 260 -2.43 -15.10 4.58
N ASN A 261 -1.71 -16.21 4.76
CA ASN A 261 -1.00 -16.50 6.01
C ASN A 261 0.33 -15.75 6.17
N GLY A 262 0.82 -15.13 5.09
CA GLY A 262 2.07 -14.37 5.05
C GLY A 262 1.93 -13.13 4.16
N TYR A 263 3.04 -12.42 3.95
CA TYR A 263 3.08 -11.21 3.12
C TYR A 263 3.22 -11.53 1.62
N PHE A 264 2.30 -12.35 1.10
CA PHE A 264 2.36 -12.84 -0.28
C PHE A 264 1.76 -11.88 -1.31
N GLU A 265 1.12 -10.80 -0.85
CA GLU A 265 0.56 -9.77 -1.72
C GLU A 265 1.59 -9.23 -2.71
N LEU A 266 2.85 -9.02 -2.31
CA LEU A 266 3.88 -8.51 -3.20
C LEU A 266 4.07 -9.42 -4.43
N VAL A 267 4.24 -10.72 -4.21
CA VAL A 267 4.41 -11.71 -5.28
C VAL A 267 3.18 -11.77 -6.18
N ILE A 268 1.98 -11.72 -5.59
CA ILE A 268 0.71 -11.68 -6.33
C ILE A 268 0.64 -10.43 -7.20
N GLY A 269 0.99 -9.26 -6.66
CA GLY A 269 0.99 -7.99 -7.39
C GLY A 269 1.98 -7.95 -8.53
N LEU A 270 3.22 -8.42 -8.31
CA LEU A 270 4.25 -8.49 -9.35
C LEU A 270 3.83 -9.45 -10.47
N THR A 271 3.32 -10.63 -10.12
CA THR A 271 2.83 -11.61 -11.10
C THR A 271 1.60 -11.09 -11.85
N GLY A 272 0.68 -10.42 -11.16
CA GLY A 272 -0.48 -9.76 -11.78
C GLY A 272 -0.06 -8.66 -12.77
N CYS A 273 0.97 -7.88 -12.44
CA CYS A 273 1.54 -6.89 -13.35
C CYS A 273 2.23 -7.54 -14.56
N ALA A 274 2.91 -8.68 -14.38
CA ALA A 274 3.50 -9.44 -15.48
C ALA A 274 2.42 -10.01 -16.41
N LEU A 275 1.31 -10.50 -15.86
CA LEU A 275 0.15 -10.95 -16.64
C LEU A 275 -0.49 -9.81 -17.43
N LEU A 276 -0.57 -8.60 -16.85
CA LEU A 276 -0.99 -7.41 -17.58
C LEU A 276 -0.01 -7.03 -18.68
N LEU A 277 1.30 -7.10 -18.43
CA LEU A 277 2.31 -6.89 -19.47
C LEU A 277 2.07 -7.82 -20.66
N LEU A 278 1.91 -9.12 -20.40
CA LEU A 278 1.57 -10.13 -21.40
C LEU A 278 0.26 -9.80 -22.13
N TYR A 279 -0.80 -9.44 -21.41
CA TYR A 279 -2.08 -9.05 -22.00
C TYR A 279 -1.99 -7.79 -22.87
N ARG A 280 -1.04 -6.89 -22.61
CA ARG A 280 -0.84 -5.67 -23.42
C ARG A 280 0.09 -5.88 -24.61
N THR A 281 0.85 -6.98 -24.65
CA THR A 281 1.84 -7.26 -25.72
C THR A 281 1.55 -8.51 -26.55
N TYR A 282 0.60 -9.37 -26.16
CA TYR A 282 0.35 -10.65 -26.88
C TYR A 282 -0.02 -10.51 -28.36
N ARG A 283 -0.60 -9.36 -28.77
CA ARG A 283 -0.96 -9.08 -30.17
C ARG A 283 0.14 -8.35 -30.95
N LEU A 284 1.26 -8.00 -30.33
CA LEU A 284 2.29 -7.17 -30.95
C LEU A 284 3.16 -7.98 -31.92
N ALA A 285 3.69 -9.10 -31.46
CA ALA A 285 4.45 -10.07 -32.25
C ALA A 285 4.61 -11.39 -31.47
N TRP A 286 4.91 -12.49 -32.17
CA TRP A 286 5.12 -13.80 -31.54
C TRP A 286 6.30 -13.82 -30.55
N TRP A 287 7.38 -13.09 -30.84
CA TRP A 287 8.52 -12.97 -29.93
C TRP A 287 8.19 -12.16 -28.67
N ALA A 288 7.30 -11.16 -28.79
CA ALA A 288 6.84 -10.36 -27.65
C ALA A 288 5.95 -11.21 -26.72
N LEU A 289 5.13 -12.09 -27.30
CA LEU A 289 4.36 -13.09 -26.56
C LEU A 289 5.27 -14.05 -25.78
N ILE A 290 6.30 -14.62 -26.43
CA ILE A 290 7.26 -15.50 -25.76
C ILE A 290 8.01 -14.75 -24.65
N GLY A 291 8.53 -13.55 -24.95
CA GLY A 291 9.26 -12.73 -23.99
C GLY A 291 8.40 -12.39 -22.76
N ALA A 292 7.16 -11.90 -22.97
CA ALA A 292 6.27 -11.59 -21.85
C ALA A 292 5.83 -12.85 -21.08
N SER A 293 5.68 -13.99 -21.74
CA SER A 293 5.39 -15.27 -21.07
C SER A 293 6.57 -15.73 -20.20
N ALA A 294 7.81 -15.55 -20.69
CA ALA A 294 9.02 -15.82 -19.92
C ALA A 294 9.14 -14.87 -18.70
N VAL A 295 8.76 -13.60 -18.84
CA VAL A 295 8.70 -12.65 -17.71
C VAL A 295 7.69 -13.11 -16.66
N VAL A 296 6.49 -13.55 -17.06
CA VAL A 296 5.50 -14.12 -16.14
C VAL A 296 6.08 -15.33 -15.41
N GLY A 297 6.66 -16.28 -16.14
CA GLY A 297 7.28 -17.49 -15.58
C GLY A 297 8.42 -17.17 -14.60
N ALA A 298 9.33 -16.27 -14.97
CA ALA A 298 10.45 -15.86 -14.12
C ALA A 298 9.99 -15.12 -12.86
N THR A 299 9.00 -14.24 -12.99
CA THR A 299 8.42 -13.49 -11.85
C THR A 299 7.71 -14.44 -10.89
N ALA A 300 6.88 -15.34 -11.42
CA ALA A 300 6.16 -16.33 -10.62
C ALA A 300 7.12 -17.32 -9.94
N TRP A 301 8.19 -17.75 -10.64
CA TRP A 301 9.19 -18.64 -10.07
C TRP A 301 10.02 -17.95 -8.97
N GLY A 302 10.53 -16.74 -9.22
CA GLY A 302 11.26 -15.96 -8.21
C GLY A 302 10.40 -15.71 -6.96
N GLY A 303 9.15 -15.32 -7.16
CA GLY A 303 8.20 -15.13 -6.08
C GLY A 303 7.83 -16.43 -5.35
N GLY A 304 7.67 -17.54 -6.07
CA GLY A 304 7.43 -18.86 -5.49
C GLY A 304 8.58 -19.32 -4.60
N LYS A 305 9.83 -19.14 -5.05
CA LYS A 305 11.02 -19.40 -4.25
C LYS A 305 11.06 -18.55 -2.97
N SER A 306 10.62 -17.28 -3.06
CA SER A 306 10.53 -16.43 -1.87
C SER A 306 9.46 -16.90 -0.90
N ILE A 307 8.30 -17.33 -1.40
CA ILE A 307 7.24 -17.93 -0.57
C ILE A 307 7.76 -19.20 0.09
N ASP A 308 8.42 -20.09 -0.66
CA ASP A 308 9.00 -21.33 -0.14
C ASP A 308 10.04 -21.03 0.95
N HIS A 309 10.90 -20.03 0.77
CA HIS A 309 11.87 -19.64 1.79
C HIS A 309 11.19 -19.02 3.04
N GLN A 310 10.15 -18.21 2.84
CA GLN A 310 9.33 -17.67 3.92
C GLN A 310 8.57 -18.75 4.69
N MET A 311 8.17 -19.85 4.04
CA MET A 311 7.49 -20.97 4.68
C MET A 311 8.45 -22.03 5.21
N ALA A 312 9.66 -22.13 4.66
CA ALA A 312 10.69 -23.07 5.10
C ALA A 312 11.03 -22.83 6.58
N ASN A 313 11.25 -23.93 7.31
CA ASN A 313 11.53 -23.93 8.75
C ASN A 313 10.46 -23.20 9.59
N SER A 314 9.23 -23.05 9.06
CA SER A 314 8.07 -22.62 9.85
C SER A 314 7.40 -23.84 10.45
N ARG A 315 7.25 -23.85 11.78
CA ARG A 315 6.36 -24.79 12.47
C ARG A 315 4.91 -24.32 12.37
N LEU A 316 4.73 -23.01 12.49
CA LEU A 316 3.46 -22.32 12.41
C LEU A 316 3.69 -20.97 11.71
N MET A 317 2.76 -20.58 10.85
CA MET A 317 2.71 -19.24 10.29
C MET A 317 1.25 -18.79 10.19
N MET A 318 0.95 -17.63 10.78
CA MET A 318 -0.40 -17.08 10.83
C MET A 318 -0.34 -15.57 10.63
N ARG A 319 -1.42 -15.00 10.10
CA ARG A 319 -1.56 -13.56 9.91
C ARG A 319 -2.85 -13.08 10.55
N ASN A 320 -2.83 -11.85 11.04
CA ASN A 320 -4.02 -11.07 11.35
C ASN A 320 -3.78 -9.58 11.05
N PHE A 321 -4.68 -8.72 11.54
CA PHE A 321 -4.61 -7.26 11.38
C PHE A 321 -3.28 -6.65 11.85
N TYR A 322 -2.68 -7.18 12.91
CA TYR A 322 -1.49 -6.58 13.51
C TYR A 322 -0.21 -6.99 12.81
N SER A 323 -0.09 -8.27 12.44
CA SER A 323 1.18 -8.84 11.96
C SER A 323 1.05 -10.23 11.36
N VAL A 324 2.11 -10.66 10.68
CA VAL A 324 2.40 -12.08 10.43
C VAL A 324 3.27 -12.62 11.57
N ILE A 325 2.83 -13.70 12.21
CA ILE A 325 3.58 -14.41 13.25
C ILE A 325 4.08 -15.73 12.68
N LYS A 326 5.36 -16.04 12.92
CA LYS A 326 5.98 -17.29 12.55
C LYS A 326 6.68 -17.92 13.76
N VAL A 327 6.49 -19.22 13.97
CA VAL A 327 7.28 -20.02 14.91
C VAL A 327 8.30 -20.81 14.13
N ARG A 328 9.57 -20.75 14.55
CA ARG A 328 10.68 -21.50 13.94
C ARG A 328 11.38 -22.36 14.97
N ASP A 329 11.64 -23.61 14.61
CA ASP A 329 12.50 -24.50 15.39
C ASP A 329 13.86 -24.58 14.69
N ASN A 330 14.91 -24.11 15.37
CA ASN A 330 16.30 -24.25 14.93
C ASN A 330 16.96 -25.36 15.75
N GLN A 331 17.65 -26.28 15.09
CA GLN A 331 18.35 -27.39 15.76
C GLN A 331 19.77 -27.01 16.19
N GLU A 332 20.41 -26.08 15.48
CA GLU A 332 21.80 -25.68 15.71
C GLU A 332 21.92 -24.22 16.19
N PRO A 333 22.91 -23.90 17.05
CA PRO A 333 23.84 -24.82 17.73
C PRO A 333 23.20 -25.59 18.89
N THR A 334 21.97 -25.25 19.28
CA THR A 334 21.17 -25.96 20.29
C THR A 334 19.69 -25.82 19.92
N PRO A 335 18.86 -26.86 20.13
CA PRO A 335 17.43 -26.79 19.88
C PRO A 335 16.76 -25.56 20.52
N PHE A 336 16.29 -24.65 19.66
CA PHE A 336 15.72 -23.37 20.06
C PHE A 336 14.47 -23.06 19.24
N ARG A 337 13.36 -22.82 19.95
CA ARG A 337 12.11 -22.36 19.36
C ARG A 337 12.02 -20.85 19.46
N SER A 338 11.80 -20.19 18.34
CA SER A 338 11.73 -18.73 18.27
C SER A 338 10.41 -18.25 17.72
N LEU A 339 9.93 -17.13 18.28
CA LEU A 339 8.82 -16.37 17.73
C LEU A 339 9.39 -15.28 16.83
N VAL A 340 8.90 -15.20 15.59
CA VAL A 340 9.41 -14.30 14.56
C VAL A 340 8.25 -13.49 13.99
N HIS A 341 8.47 -12.20 13.78
CA HIS A 341 7.57 -11.31 13.06
C HIS A 341 8.38 -10.59 11.97
N GLY A 342 7.97 -10.75 10.70
CA GLY A 342 8.78 -10.29 9.57
C GLY A 342 10.18 -10.89 9.60
N GLY A 343 11.22 -10.04 9.56
CA GLY A 343 12.62 -10.43 9.71
C GLY A 343 13.14 -10.45 11.16
N ILE A 344 12.33 -10.09 12.16
CA ILE A 344 12.77 -9.87 13.54
C ILE A 344 12.34 -11.03 14.45
N MET A 345 13.27 -11.54 15.25
CA MET A 345 13.00 -12.55 16.27
C MET A 345 12.63 -11.89 17.60
N HIS A 346 11.44 -12.20 18.11
CA HIS A 346 10.85 -11.66 19.34
C HIS A 346 11.03 -12.59 20.55
N GLY A 347 12.20 -13.20 20.64
CA GLY A 347 12.58 -14.10 21.71
C GLY A 347 12.30 -15.56 21.35
N GLY A 348 12.49 -16.42 22.35
CA GLY A 348 12.29 -17.85 22.18
C GLY A 348 12.57 -18.64 23.45
N GLN A 349 12.59 -19.95 23.30
CA GLN A 349 12.80 -20.91 24.36
C GLN A 349 13.80 -21.96 23.93
N LEU A 350 14.75 -22.27 24.83
CA LEU A 350 15.62 -23.43 24.70
C LEU A 350 14.79 -24.69 24.93
N MET A 351 14.89 -25.67 24.03
CA MET A 351 14.00 -26.84 24.06
C MET A 351 14.48 -27.94 25.01
N ASP A 352 15.78 -27.92 25.36
CA ASP A 352 16.34 -28.82 26.36
C ASP A 352 15.64 -28.62 27.72
N PRO A 353 15.04 -29.67 28.32
CA PRO A 353 14.37 -29.63 29.61
C PRO A 353 15.16 -28.91 30.71
N GLN A 354 16.48 -29.05 30.73
CA GLN A 354 17.34 -28.45 31.75
C GLN A 354 17.43 -26.93 31.63
N TYR A 355 17.20 -26.37 30.44
CA TYR A 355 17.39 -24.96 30.14
C TYR A 355 16.10 -24.22 29.74
N ARG A 356 14.94 -24.87 29.73
CA ARG A 356 13.65 -24.26 29.29
C ARG A 356 13.26 -22.97 30.00
N LEU A 357 13.64 -22.82 31.26
CA LEU A 357 13.38 -21.63 32.08
C LEU A 357 14.61 -20.73 32.22
N ARG A 358 15.65 -20.93 31.40
CA ARG A 358 16.82 -20.06 31.38
C ARG A 358 16.54 -18.86 30.48
N PRO A 359 16.79 -17.62 30.94
CA PRO A 359 16.70 -16.45 30.07
C PRO A 359 17.60 -16.61 28.84
N SER A 360 17.06 -16.35 27.66
CA SER A 360 17.72 -16.61 26.38
C SER A 360 17.54 -15.44 25.41
N SER A 361 18.19 -15.52 24.24
CA SER A 361 18.13 -14.46 23.21
C SER A 361 18.55 -13.09 23.79
N TYR A 362 17.93 -12.00 23.35
CA TYR A 362 18.17 -10.64 23.84
C TYR A 362 17.72 -10.41 25.29
N PHE A 363 17.09 -11.40 25.94
CA PHE A 363 16.71 -11.38 27.35
C PHE A 363 17.71 -12.12 28.26
N GLY A 364 18.88 -12.51 27.75
CA GLY A 364 19.91 -13.21 28.54
C GLY A 364 20.39 -12.44 29.78
N THR A 365 21.07 -13.12 30.69
CA THR A 365 21.46 -12.55 32.01
C THR A 365 22.39 -11.34 31.93
N SER A 366 23.16 -11.20 30.84
CA SER A 366 24.04 -10.04 30.59
C SER A 366 23.33 -8.85 29.96
N SER A 367 22.09 -9.02 29.49
CA SER A 367 21.28 -7.98 28.85
C SER A 367 20.84 -6.90 29.85
N GLY A 368 20.27 -5.80 29.34
CA GLY A 368 19.65 -4.78 30.19
C GLY A 368 18.58 -5.35 31.12
N TYR A 369 17.77 -6.30 30.64
CA TYR A 369 16.78 -7.00 31.46
C TYR A 369 17.43 -7.82 32.57
N GLY A 370 18.47 -8.60 32.24
CA GLY A 370 19.17 -9.44 33.21
C GLY A 370 19.82 -8.62 34.32
N ARG A 371 20.50 -7.52 33.96
CA ARG A 371 21.10 -6.59 34.93
C ARG A 371 20.04 -5.94 35.81
N MET A 372 18.92 -5.51 35.22
CA MET A 372 17.80 -4.94 35.97
C MET A 372 17.23 -5.95 36.98
N PHE A 373 16.93 -7.19 36.56
CA PHE A 373 16.37 -8.19 37.47
C PHE A 373 17.36 -8.61 38.57
N ALA A 374 18.66 -8.57 38.28
CA ALA A 374 19.72 -8.83 39.24
C ALA A 374 19.90 -7.69 40.28
N SER A 375 19.62 -6.43 39.91
CA SER A 375 19.72 -5.29 40.83
C SER A 375 18.50 -5.12 41.74
N LEU A 376 17.40 -5.83 41.47
CA LEU A 376 16.17 -5.72 42.26
C LEU A 376 16.27 -6.47 43.61
N PRO A 377 15.63 -5.98 44.69
CA PRO A 377 15.61 -6.63 46.00
C PRO A 377 15.07 -8.06 45.96
N ASP A 378 15.53 -8.90 46.88
CA ASP A 378 15.06 -10.28 47.02
C ASP A 378 13.76 -10.37 47.82
N ALA A 379 12.67 -9.89 47.22
CA ALA A 379 11.32 -9.94 47.75
C ALA A 379 10.31 -10.16 46.61
N PRO A 380 9.10 -10.70 46.88
CA PRO A 380 8.05 -10.88 45.89
C PRO A 380 7.71 -9.60 45.12
N ARG A 381 7.61 -9.71 43.80
CA ARG A 381 7.52 -8.57 42.88
C ARG A 381 6.19 -8.56 42.13
N LYS A 382 5.69 -7.37 41.82
CA LYS A 382 4.59 -7.19 40.85
C LYS A 382 5.16 -6.50 39.61
N VAL A 383 5.21 -7.22 38.49
CA VAL A 383 5.86 -6.78 37.25
C VAL A 383 4.81 -6.64 36.14
N GLY A 384 4.71 -5.45 35.57
CA GLY A 384 3.91 -5.19 34.38
C GLY A 384 4.81 -5.12 33.14
N ILE A 385 4.46 -5.84 32.08
CA ILE A 385 5.24 -5.91 30.84
C ILE A 385 4.33 -5.55 29.67
N ILE A 386 4.77 -4.61 28.83
CA ILE A 386 4.08 -4.23 27.59
C ILE A 386 4.71 -5.03 26.45
N GLY A 387 3.92 -5.89 25.81
CA GLY A 387 4.36 -6.89 24.83
C GLY A 387 4.72 -8.23 25.50
N LEU A 388 4.20 -9.32 24.95
CA LEU A 388 4.47 -10.68 25.41
C LEU A 388 5.66 -11.30 24.67
N GLY A 389 5.72 -11.13 23.34
CA GLY A 389 6.68 -11.84 22.49
C GLY A 389 6.60 -13.36 22.71
N ALA A 390 7.74 -14.03 22.78
CA ALA A 390 7.80 -15.46 23.15
C ALA A 390 7.63 -15.74 24.67
N GLY A 391 7.35 -14.71 25.48
CA GLY A 391 7.23 -14.86 26.94
C GLY A 391 8.56 -15.08 27.67
N SER A 392 9.71 -14.99 27.00
CA SER A 392 11.04 -15.32 27.55
C SER A 392 11.40 -14.59 28.86
N VAL A 393 10.83 -13.40 29.11
CA VAL A 393 11.06 -12.63 30.34
C VAL A 393 10.53 -13.35 31.59
N ILE A 394 9.54 -14.26 31.45
CA ILE A 394 9.00 -15.04 32.56
C ILE A 394 10.09 -15.88 33.27
N ALA A 395 11.19 -16.18 32.58
CA ALA A 395 12.35 -16.88 33.12
C ALA A 395 12.99 -16.17 34.34
N TYR A 396 12.74 -14.87 34.53
CA TYR A 396 13.19 -14.12 35.71
C TYR A 396 12.22 -14.20 36.90
N GLY A 397 11.03 -14.75 36.72
CA GLY A 397 10.02 -14.85 37.76
C GLY A 397 10.41 -15.81 38.88
N ARG A 398 10.24 -15.37 40.12
CA ARG A 398 10.47 -16.16 41.34
C ARG A 398 9.16 -16.55 41.99
N LYS A 399 9.21 -17.54 42.90
CA LYS A 399 8.05 -17.93 43.69
C LYS A 399 7.54 -16.73 44.50
N GLY A 400 6.25 -16.40 44.33
CA GLY A 400 5.62 -15.24 44.96
C GLY A 400 5.51 -14.01 44.05
N ASP A 401 6.22 -13.97 42.92
CA ASP A 401 6.08 -12.89 41.96
C ASP A 401 4.74 -12.96 41.21
N THR A 402 4.25 -11.79 40.80
CA THR A 402 3.09 -11.62 39.92
C THR A 402 3.54 -10.91 38.65
N PHE A 403 3.40 -11.58 37.50
CA PHE A 403 3.68 -11.00 36.19
C PHE A 403 2.37 -10.73 35.45
N ARG A 404 2.24 -9.53 34.88
CA ARG A 404 1.13 -9.14 34.02
C ARG A 404 1.65 -8.66 32.67
N PHE A 405 1.25 -9.35 31.61
CA PHE A 405 1.57 -8.98 30.23
C PHE A 405 0.40 -8.23 29.60
N TYR A 406 0.72 -7.15 28.89
CA TYR A 406 -0.20 -6.37 28.08
C TYR A 406 0.18 -6.60 26.62
N GLU A 407 -0.53 -7.51 25.95
CA GLU A 407 -0.30 -7.87 24.54
C GLU A 407 -1.48 -7.41 23.70
N ILE A 408 -1.19 -6.72 22.59
CA ILE A 408 -2.19 -6.18 21.68
C ILE A 408 -2.64 -7.21 20.65
N ASN A 409 -1.74 -8.12 20.27
CA ASN A 409 -2.03 -9.16 19.30
C ASN A 409 -2.46 -10.47 19.99
N PRO A 410 -3.74 -10.85 19.96
CA PRO A 410 -4.23 -12.05 20.64
C PRO A 410 -3.55 -13.34 20.14
N GLN A 411 -3.14 -13.39 18.86
CA GLN A 411 -2.44 -14.55 18.32
C GLN A 411 -1.06 -14.76 18.96
N VAL A 412 -0.38 -13.70 19.43
CA VAL A 412 0.88 -13.84 20.18
C VAL A 412 0.63 -14.57 21.51
N VAL A 413 -0.49 -14.25 22.17
CA VAL A 413 -0.89 -14.91 23.43
C VAL A 413 -1.21 -16.39 23.21
N ASP A 414 -1.95 -16.71 22.16
CA ASP A 414 -2.30 -18.08 21.83
C ASP A 414 -1.07 -18.91 21.47
N VAL A 415 -0.18 -18.35 20.65
CA VAL A 415 1.06 -19.02 20.23
C VAL A 415 1.98 -19.24 21.43
N ALA A 416 2.24 -18.23 22.26
CA ALA A 416 3.13 -18.36 23.42
C ALA A 416 2.63 -19.35 24.50
N ARG A 417 1.35 -19.74 24.46
CA ARG A 417 0.78 -20.76 25.36
C ARG A 417 0.84 -22.17 24.80
N ARG A 418 0.80 -22.33 23.47
CA ARG A 418 0.65 -23.62 22.78
C ARG A 418 1.96 -24.13 22.20
N GLU A 419 2.79 -23.22 21.71
CA GLU A 419 4.08 -23.47 21.07
C GLU A 419 5.22 -23.15 22.02
#